data_AF-A0A2E6HSE1-F1
#
_entry.id   AF-A0A2E6HSE1-F1
#
_cell.length_a   1.000
_cell.length_b   1.000
_cell.length_c   1.000
_cell.angle_alpha   90.00
_cell.angle_beta   90.00
_cell.angle_gamma   90.00
#
_symmetry.space_group_name_H-M   'P 1'
#
loop_
_entity.id
_entity.type
_entity.pdbx_description
1 polymer ?
#
loop_
_entity_poly.entity_id
_entity_poly.type
_entity_poly.pdbx_seq_one_letter_code
_entity_poly.pdbx_strand_id
1 'polypeptide(L)' 'MGGLGWQELLIVLVILALLFGASRVADLGGALGRGIREFRTEAKSDDSDESSNEESESETTDKSDSTKSDAS' A
#
# COMPACT_ATOMS: atom_id res chain seq x y z
N MET A 1 25.61 -2.27 23.79
CA MET A 1 25.78 -1.86 22.37
C MET A 1 24.39 -1.80 21.77
N GLY A 2 23.76 -0.62 21.82
CA GLY A 2 22.33 -0.44 21.51
C GLY A 2 22.06 -0.69 20.03
N GLY A 3 21.16 -1.62 19.75
CA GLY A 3 20.63 -1.84 18.41
C GLY A 3 19.59 -0.77 18.07
N LEU A 4 19.40 -0.51 16.78
CA LEU A 4 18.29 0.31 16.29
C LEU A 4 16.99 -0.19 16.93
N GLY A 5 16.39 0.66 17.76
CA GLY A 5 15.07 0.45 18.31
C GLY A 5 13.97 0.86 17.34
N TRP A 6 12.73 0.59 17.75
CA TRP A 6 11.53 0.98 17.00
C TRP A 6 11.47 2.50 16.77
N GLN A 7 11.93 3.29 17.73
CA GLN A 7 12.01 4.75 17.64
C GLN A 7 12.94 5.22 16.52
N GLU A 8 14.16 4.67 16.41
CA GLU A 8 15.07 5.06 15.34
C GLU A 8 14.53 4.66 13.96
N LEU A 9 13.90 3.49 13.84
CA LEU A 9 13.25 3.05 12.60
C LEU A 9 12.13 4.01 12.16
N LEU A 10 11.29 4.46 13.10
CA LEU A 10 10.25 5.45 12.80
C LEU A 10 10.84 6.78 12.33
N ILE A 11 11.91 7.26 12.95
CA ILE A 11 12.58 8.51 12.54
C ILE A 11 13.12 8.38 11.12
N VAL A 12 13.78 7.27 10.80
CA VAL A 12 14.30 7.00 9.44
C VAL A 12 13.16 6.91 8.42
N LEU A 13 12.06 6.24 8.77
CA LEU A 13 10.87 6.14 7.91
C LEU A 13 10.30 7.52 7.57
N VAL A 14 10.20 8.42 8.56
CA VAL A 14 9.71 9.79 8.35
C VAL A 14 10.63 10.55 7.40
N ILE A 15 11.95 10.45 7.56
CA ILE A 15 12.92 11.10 6.67
C ILE A 15 12.77 10.57 5.24
N LEU A 16 12.66 9.26 5.05
CA LEU A 16 12.44 8.65 3.74
C LEU A 16 11.11 9.10 3.13
N ALA A 17 10.04 9.19 3.92
CA ALA A 17 8.75 9.67 3.46
C ALA A 17 8.77 11.15 3.06
N LEU A 18 9.62 11.98 3.66
CA LEU A 18 9.83 13.37 3.24
C LEU A 18 10.64 13.47 1.94
N LEU A 19 11.64 12.62 1.75
CA LEU A 19 12.46 12.59 0.53
C LEU A 19 11.71 12.05 -0.69
N PHE A 20 11.02 10.93 -0.51
CA PHE A 20 10.29 10.24 -1.58
C PHE A 20 8.83 10.69 -1.70
N GLY A 21 8.29 11.34 -0.67
CA GLY A 21 6.88 11.67 -0.56
C GLY A 21 6.03 10.49 -0.07
N ALA A 22 4.94 10.80 0.66
CA ALA A 22 4.00 9.78 1.15
C ALA A 22 3.36 8.98 0.01
N SER A 23 3.09 9.59 -1.15
CA SER A 23 2.48 8.91 -2.29
C SER A 23 3.35 7.79 -2.86
N ARG A 24 4.68 7.97 -2.96
CA ARG A 24 5.57 6.92 -3.47
C ARG A 24 5.71 5.74 -2.52
N VAL A 25 5.77 6.03 -1.22
CA VAL A 25 5.81 4.99 -0.17
C VAL A 25 4.49 4.21 -0.11
N ALA A 26 3.35 4.90 -0.24
CA ALA A 26 2.02 4.28 -0.26
C ALA A 26 1.80 3.41 -1.51
N ASP A 27 2.24 3.87 -2.68
CA ASP A 27 2.15 3.13 -3.95
C ASP A 27 2.96 1.82 -3.89
N LEU A 28 4.22 1.90 -3.44
CA LEU A 28 5.06 0.72 -3.20
C LEU A 28 4.49 -0.19 -2.12
N GLY A 29 4.01 0.37 -1.01
CA GLY A 29 3.41 -0.38 0.09
C GLY A 29 2.13 -1.11 -0.32
N GLY A 30 1.31 -0.50 -1.17
CA GLY A 30 0.10 -1.11 -1.75
C GLY A 30 0.44 -2.29 -2.65
N ALA A 31 1.41 -2.13 -3.55
CA ALA A 31 1.87 -3.19 -4.45
C ALA A 31 2.49 -4.38 -3.68
N LEU A 32 3.39 -4.08 -2.72
CA LEU A 32 4.01 -5.08 -1.85
C LEU A 32 2.96 -5.79 -0.97
N GLY A 33 2.02 -5.03 -0.41
CA GLY A 33 0.96 -5.55 0.44
C GLY A 33 0.03 -6.51 -0.29
N ARG A 34 -0.34 -6.20 -1.55
CA ARG A 34 -1.10 -7.13 -2.41
C ARG A 34 -0.33 -8.41 -2.67
N GLY A 35 0.95 -8.33 -3.06
CA GLY A 35 1.79 -9.51 -3.29
C GLY A 35 1.97 -10.39 -2.05
N ILE A 36 2.14 -9.77 -0.87
CA ILE A 36 2.24 -10.49 0.40
C ILE A 36 0.91 -11.12 0.80
N ARG A 37 -0.22 -10.47 0.51
CA ARG A 37 -1.56 -11.02 0.76
C ARG A 37 -1.81 -12.24 -0.10
N GLU A 38 -1.50 -12.16 -1.40
CA GLU A 38 -1.62 -13.30 -2.33
C GLU A 38 -0.73 -14.46 -1.90
N PHE A 39 0.55 -14.18 -1.62
CA PHE A 39 1.50 -15.20 -1.14
C PHE A 39 1.02 -15.87 0.15
N ARG A 40 0.40 -15.12 1.06
CA ARG A 40 -0.12 -15.65 2.32
C ARG A 40 -1.43 -16.43 2.15
N THR A 41 -2.25 -16.07 1.17
CA THR A 41 -3.47 -16.80 0.78
C THR A 41 -3.09 -18.14 0.14
N GLU A 42 -2.17 -18.14 -0.82
CA GLU A 42 -1.66 -19.35 -1.46
C GLU A 42 -0.96 -20.27 -0.47
N ALA A 43 -0.07 -19.73 0.38
CA ALA A 43 0.62 -20.49 1.42
C ALA A 43 -0.31 -21.06 2.50
N LYS A 44 -1.55 -20.56 2.61
CA LYS A 44 -2.58 -21.10 3.52
C LYS A 44 -3.56 -22.06 2.84
N SER A 45 -3.82 -21.88 1.54
CA SER A 45 -4.69 -22.78 0.76
C SER A 45 -4.13 -24.20 0.66
N ASP A 46 -2.83 -24.40 0.82
CA ASP A 46 -2.20 -25.74 0.81
C ASP A 46 -2.51 -26.56 2.09
N ASP A 47 -2.99 -25.94 3.17
CA ASP A 47 -3.20 -26.59 4.48
C ASP A 47 -4.69 -26.74 4.89
N SER A 48 -5.63 -26.07 4.23
CA SER A 48 -7.08 -26.28 4.46
C SER A 48 -7.93 -25.78 3.30
N ASP A 49 -8.74 -26.67 2.74
CA ASP A 49 -9.91 -26.34 1.92
C ASP A 49 -10.78 -25.27 2.62
N GLU A 50 -11.20 -24.27 1.82
CA GLU A 50 -12.29 -23.32 2.05
C GLU A 50 -11.96 -21.84 2.38
N SER A 51 -12.42 -20.98 1.46
CA SER A 51 -12.81 -19.56 1.58
C SER A 51 -11.74 -18.47 1.79
N SER A 52 -11.56 -17.63 0.76
CA SER A 52 -12.09 -16.24 0.83
C SER A 52 -12.00 -15.53 -0.53
N ASN A 53 -13.17 -15.30 -1.13
CA ASN A 53 -13.37 -14.29 -2.16
C ASN A 53 -13.33 -12.92 -1.48
N GLU A 54 -12.21 -12.20 -1.59
CA GLU A 54 -12.13 -10.78 -1.21
C GLU A 54 -11.49 -9.99 -2.36
N GLU A 55 -12.34 -9.71 -3.34
CA GLU A 55 -12.55 -8.39 -3.94
C GLU A 55 -11.30 -7.49 -4.03
N SER A 56 -10.64 -7.60 -5.18
CA SER A 56 -9.77 -6.55 -5.69
C SER A 56 -10.63 -5.37 -6.13
N GLU A 57 -10.91 -4.44 -5.21
CA GLU A 57 -11.30 -3.09 -5.58
C GLU A 57 -10.12 -2.14 -5.29
N SER A 58 -9.31 -1.89 -6.33
CA SER A 58 -8.57 -0.62 -6.46
C SER A 58 -9.26 0.16 -7.56
N GLU A 59 -10.37 0.81 -7.23
CA GLU A 59 -10.73 2.07 -7.88
C GLU A 59 -10.54 3.19 -6.86
N THR A 60 -9.56 4.05 -7.12
CA THR A 60 -9.58 5.47 -6.78
C THR A 60 -8.51 6.12 -7.64
N THR A 61 -8.84 6.35 -8.91
CA THR A 61 -9.24 7.70 -9.39
C THR A 61 -8.16 8.74 -9.11
N ASP A 62 -7.18 8.81 -10.01
CA ASP A 62 -6.42 10.03 -10.24
C ASP A 62 -7.40 11.08 -10.76
N LYS A 63 -7.86 11.93 -9.84
CA LYS A 63 -8.72 13.08 -10.10
C LYS A 63 -7.86 14.17 -10.75
N SER A 64 -7.70 14.09 -12.07
CA SER A 64 -7.16 15.17 -12.88
C SER A 64 -8.12 15.51 -14.03
N ASP A 65 -9.30 16.05 -13.71
CA ASP A 65 -9.97 17.01 -14.60
C ASP A 65 -10.89 17.93 -13.78
N SER A 66 -10.43 19.16 -13.58
CA SER A 66 -11.30 20.25 -13.12
C SER A 66 -10.83 21.56 -13.73
N THR A 67 -11.24 21.86 -14.96
CA THR A 67 -11.61 23.24 -15.34
C THR A 67 -12.64 23.25 -16.46
N LYS A 68 -13.90 23.21 -16.01
CA LYS A 68 -14.99 24.13 -16.40
C LYS A 68 -15.51 24.03 -17.83
N SER A 69 -16.49 23.14 -17.94
CA SER A 69 -17.62 23.15 -18.86
C SER A 69 -18.16 24.55 -19.15
N ASP A 70 -18.30 24.83 -20.44
CA ASP A 70 -19.29 25.67 -21.06
C ASP A 70 -20.72 25.45 -20.52
N ALA A 71 -21.58 26.44 -20.83
CA ALA A 71 -23.04 26.49 -20.70
C ALA A 71 -23.61 27.09 -19.40
N SER A 72 -23.78 28.41 -19.37
CA SER A 72 -25.09 29.11 -19.37
C SER A 72 -24.91 30.61 -19.54
#